data_AF-A0A293MUL8-F1
#
_entry.id   AF-A0A293MUL8-F1
#
_cell.length_a   1.000
_cell.length_b   1.000
_cell.length_c   1.000
_cell.angle_alpha   90.00
_cell.angle_beta   90.00
_cell.angle_gamma   90.00
#
_symmetry.space_group_name_H-M   'P 1'
#
loop_
_entity.id
_entity.type
_entity.pdbx_description
1 polymer ?
#
loop_
_entity_poly.entity_id
_entity_poly.type
_entity_poly.pdbx_seq_one_letter_code
_entity_poly.pdbx_strand_id
1 'polypeptide(L)'
;MCLDHFYQVPSKVIHVYSSSELHQQRDKIAEHFNTIGSPIMMGGDNDASSKGILGICSSEDKSYLLILDPHYSNTRSISIAALQQDGWVAWHPMDSFMESSFYNLCLPQYNRR
;
A
#
# COMPACT_ATOMS: atom_id res chain seq x y z
N MET A 1 5.34 15.82 1.15
CA MET A 1 5.60 17.12 0.50
C MET A 1 4.45 17.57 -0.39
N CYS A 2 4.10 16.87 -1.49
CA CYS A 2 3.03 17.34 -2.39
C CYS A 2 1.63 17.38 -1.75
N LEU A 3 1.22 16.32 -1.03
CA LEU A 3 -0.10 16.27 -0.38
C LEU A 3 -0.30 17.41 0.62
N ASP A 4 0.72 17.66 1.44
CA ASP A 4 0.72 18.75 2.42
C ASP A 4 0.71 20.13 1.74
N HIS A 5 1.56 20.33 0.72
CA HIS A 5 1.65 21.61 0.01
C HIS A 5 0.36 21.99 -0.72
N PHE A 6 -0.24 21.06 -1.46
CA PHE A 6 -1.41 21.34 -2.29
C PHE A 6 -2.73 21.21 -1.56
N TYR A 7 -2.81 20.34 -0.55
CA TYR A 7 -4.08 19.97 0.09
C TYR A 7 -4.07 20.09 1.61
N GLN A 8 -2.96 20.52 2.22
CA GLN A 8 -2.80 20.61 3.68
C GLN A 8 -3.07 19.27 4.37
N VAL A 9 -2.71 18.18 3.69
CA VAL A 9 -2.80 16.81 4.19
C VAL A 9 -1.39 16.35 4.56
N PRO A 10 -0.98 16.45 5.84
CA PRO A 10 0.30 15.89 6.27
C PRO A 10 0.29 14.36 6.12
N SER A 11 1.47 13.76 5.99
CA SER A 11 1.59 12.29 5.89
C SER A 11 2.55 11.77 6.94
N LYS A 12 2.19 10.66 7.58
CA LYS A 12 3.12 9.86 8.39
C LYS A 12 3.89 8.94 7.46
N VAL A 13 5.22 8.88 7.60
CA VAL A 13 6.07 7.96 6.84
C VAL A 13 6.52 6.84 7.78
N ILE A 14 6.37 5.59 7.34
CA ILE A 14 6.89 4.40 8.01
C ILE A 14 7.95 3.78 7.10
N HIS A 15 9.17 3.67 7.61
CA HIS A 15 10.28 3.00 6.94
C HIS A 15 10.25 1.51 7.31
N VAL A 16 10.43 0.66 6.31
CA VAL A 16 10.44 -0.80 6.45
C VAL A 16 11.66 -1.30 5.68
N TYR A 17 12.57 -2.01 6.33
CA TYR A 17 13.83 -2.45 5.74
C TYR A 17 13.83 -3.92 5.32
N SER A 18 12.75 -4.65 5.61
CA SER A 18 12.57 -6.05 5.22
C SER A 18 11.08 -6.45 5.21
N SER A 19 10.76 -7.60 4.61
CA SER A 19 9.41 -8.19 4.67
C SER A 19 9.00 -8.54 6.11
N SER A 20 9.95 -8.97 6.96
CA SER A 20 9.68 -9.25 8.37
C SER A 20 9.33 -7.98 9.17
N GLU A 21 9.93 -6.84 8.84
CA GLU A 21 9.56 -5.57 9.45
C GLU A 21 8.20 -5.07 8.93
N LEU A 22 7.82 -5.38 7.68
CA LEU A 22 6.49 -5.07 7.14
C LEU A 22 5.39 -5.73 8.00
N HIS A 23 5.59 -7.00 8.37
CA HIS A 23 4.69 -7.72 9.28
C HIS A 23 4.59 -7.05 10.65
N GLN A 24 5.69 -6.49 11.16
CA GLN A 24 5.66 -5.75 12.44
C GLN A 24 4.84 -4.45 12.34
N GLN A 25 4.61 -3.92 11.13
CA GLN A 25 3.74 -2.76 10.91
C GLN A 25 2.27 -3.14 10.67
N ARG A 26 1.91 -4.43 10.64
CA ARG A 26 0.55 -4.93 10.37
C ARG A 26 -0.51 -4.19 11.19
N ASP A 27 -0.32 -4.11 12.50
CA ASP A 27 -1.32 -3.53 13.40
C ASP A 27 -1.45 -2.02 13.18
N LYS A 28 -0.35 -1.32 12.86
CA LYS A 28 -0.38 0.11 12.51
C LYS A 28 -1.08 0.38 11.18
N ILE A 29 -0.90 -0.50 10.20
CA ILE A 29 -1.58 -0.43 8.91
C ILE A 29 -3.09 -0.66 9.11
N ALA A 30 -3.47 -1.67 9.90
CA ALA A 30 -4.86 -1.93 10.24
C ALA A 30 -5.50 -0.76 10.99
N GLU A 31 -4.80 -0.20 11.99
CA GLU A 31 -5.25 0.99 12.72
C GLU A 31 -5.45 2.19 11.79
N HIS A 32 -4.53 2.44 10.86
CA HIS A 32 -4.65 3.51 9.87
C HIS A 32 -5.92 3.34 9.02
N PHE A 33 -6.19 2.13 8.52
CA PHE A 33 -7.41 1.89 7.73
C PHE A 33 -8.70 2.01 8.56
N ASN A 34 -8.67 1.64 9.83
CA ASN A 34 -9.81 1.77 10.73
C ASN A 34 -10.11 3.22 11.13
N THR A 35 -9.07 4.04 11.33
CA THR A 35 -9.20 5.42 11.82
C THR A 35 -9.32 6.43 10.69
N ILE A 36 -8.39 6.38 9.73
CA ILE A 36 -8.24 7.33 8.64
C ILE A 36 -8.82 6.76 7.33
N GLY A 37 -8.48 5.53 6.98
CA GLY A 37 -9.02 4.85 5.80
C GLY A 37 -8.53 5.36 4.44
N SER A 38 -7.52 6.24 4.38
CA SER A 38 -6.93 6.64 3.10
C SER A 38 -6.04 5.54 2.51
N PRO A 39 -5.91 5.48 1.17
CA PRO A 39 -4.86 4.70 0.53
C PRO A 39 -3.48 5.05 1.08
N ILE A 40 -2.62 4.04 1.18
CA ILE A 40 -1.21 4.19 1.57
C ILE A 40 -0.37 4.04 0.30
N MET A 41 0.57 4.95 0.07
CA MET A 41 1.56 4.76 -1.00
C MET A 41 2.75 3.97 -0.45
N MET A 42 3.15 2.92 -1.14
CA MET A 42 4.33 2.10 -0.86
C MET A 42 5.37 2.33 -1.94
N GLY A 43 6.48 2.98 -1.60
CA GLY A 43 7.62 3.16 -2.50
C GLY A 43 8.73 2.17 -2.15
N GLY A 44 9.21 1.40 -3.12
CA GLY A 44 10.37 0.52 -2.97
C GLY A 44 11.60 1.05 -3.70
N ASP A 45 12.78 0.62 -3.28
CA ASP A 45 14.08 1.00 -3.87
C ASP A 45 14.40 0.19 -5.12
N ASN A 46 14.55 -1.12 -4.94
CA ASN A 46 15.09 -2.03 -5.95
C ASN A 46 14.03 -2.59 -6.90
N ASP A 47 12.76 -2.62 -6.48
CA ASP A 47 11.67 -3.12 -7.32
C ASP A 47 11.13 -2.06 -8.29
N ALA A 48 11.60 -0.80 -8.18
CA ALA A 48 11.18 0.36 -8.97
C ALA A 48 9.65 0.48 -9.14
N SER A 49 8.88 -0.12 -8.24
CA SER A 49 7.47 -0.37 -8.43
C SER A 49 6.73 0.19 -7.23
N SER A 50 6.48 1.50 -7.29
CA SER A 50 5.55 2.14 -6.37
C SER A 50 4.19 1.47 -6.45
N LYS A 51 3.59 1.13 -5.32
CA LYS A 51 2.31 0.45 -5.20
C LYS A 51 1.37 1.26 -4.33
N GLY A 52 0.07 1.17 -4.58
CA GLY A 52 -0.96 1.63 -3.66
C GLY A 52 -1.39 0.47 -2.76
N ILE A 53 -1.50 0.68 -1.46
CA ILE A 53 -2.17 -0.26 -0.54
C ILE A 53 -3.55 0.31 -0.25
N LEU A 54 -4.58 -0.50 -0.50
CA LEU A 54 -5.98 -0.14 -0.35
C LEU A 54 -6.65 -0.80 0.86
N GLY A 55 -5.99 -1.78 1.47
CA GLY A 55 -6.51 -2.48 2.64
C GLY A 55 -5.57 -3.55 3.15
N ILE A 56 -5.94 -4.10 4.31
CA ILE A 56 -5.23 -5.20 4.96
C ILE A 56 -6.26 -6.25 5.43
N CYS A 57 -5.89 -7.52 5.33
CA CYS A 57 -6.65 -8.63 5.86
C CYS A 57 -5.68 -9.55 6.59
N SER A 58 -5.98 -9.87 7.85
CA SER A 58 -5.10 -10.67 8.71
C SER A 58 -5.88 -11.75 9.42
N SER A 59 -5.32 -12.95 9.45
CA SER A 59 -5.66 -14.05 10.35
C SER A 59 -4.52 -14.27 11.36
N GLU A 60 -4.64 -15.27 12.24
CA GLU A 60 -3.62 -15.57 13.25
C GLU A 60 -2.23 -15.78 12.65
N ASP A 61 -2.14 -16.49 11.51
CA ASP A 61 -0.86 -16.89 10.91
C ASP A 61 -0.49 -16.12 9.64
N LYS A 62 -1.42 -15.39 9.02
CA LYS A 62 -1.23 -14.82 7.68
C LYS A 62 -1.77 -13.41 7.57
N SER A 63 -1.04 -12.57 6.85
CA SER A 63 -1.47 -11.20 6.54
C SER A 63 -1.35 -10.92 5.05
N TYR A 64 -2.33 -10.22 4.53
CA TYR A 64 -2.46 -9.86 3.12
C TYR A 64 -2.68 -8.35 3.00
N LEU A 65 -2.10 -7.77 1.95
CA LEU A 65 -2.32 -6.39 1.55
C LEU A 65 -3.08 -6.36 0.23
N LEU A 66 -4.11 -5.52 0.15
CA LEU A 66 -4.78 -5.25 -1.12
C LEU A 66 -3.96 -4.21 -1.88
N ILE A 67 -3.31 -4.65 -2.96
CA ILE A 67 -2.40 -3.84 -3.76
C ILE A 67 -3.11 -3.32 -5.00
N LEU A 68 -2.86 -2.05 -5.31
CA LEU A 68 -3.13 -1.38 -6.56
C LEU A 68 -1.81 -1.10 -7.25
N ASP A 69 -1.60 -1.69 -8.41
CA ASP A 69 -0.40 -1.50 -9.22
C ASP A 69 -0.62 -0.35 -10.25
N PRO A 70 0.11 0.77 -10.14
CA PRO A 70 -0.06 1.91 -11.04
C PRO A 70 0.64 1.77 -12.40
N HIS A 71 1.33 0.65 -12.68
CA HIS A 71 2.04 0.43 -13.95
C HIS A 71 1.12 -0.02 -15.09
N TYR A 72 -0.19 -0.13 -14.85
CA TYR A 72 -1.16 -0.45 -15.89
C TYR A 72 -1.17 0.63 -16.98
N SER A 73 -0.83 0.23 -18.21
CA SER A 73 -0.69 1.15 -19.34
C SER A 73 -1.78 1.04 -20.40
N ASN A 74 -2.62 0.00 -20.34
CA ASN A 74 -3.65 -0.22 -21.37
C ASN A 74 -4.94 0.56 -21.10
N THR A 75 -4.97 1.83 -21.51
CA THR A 75 -6.10 2.72 -21.23
C THR A 75 -7.26 2.63 -22.24
N ARG A 76 -7.14 1.82 -23.30
CA ARG A 76 -8.12 1.80 -24.41
C ARG A 76 -9.43 1.08 -24.06
N SER A 77 -9.38 0.11 -23.17
CA SER A 77 -10.58 -0.58 -22.66
C SER A 77 -10.32 -1.11 -21.25
N ILE A 78 -10.74 -0.33 -20.25
CA ILE A 78 -10.61 -0.75 -18.84
C ILE A 78 -11.80 -1.64 -18.49
N SER A 79 -11.52 -2.90 -18.19
CA SER A 79 -12.48 -3.83 -17.59
C SER A 79 -12.07 -4.11 -16.15
N ILE A 80 -12.97 -3.90 -15.19
CA ILE A 80 -12.72 -4.21 -13.77
C ILE A 80 -12.31 -5.68 -13.61
N ALA A 81 -12.99 -6.58 -14.33
CA ALA A 81 -12.69 -8.00 -14.29
C ALA A 81 -11.28 -8.29 -14.82
N ALA A 82 -10.85 -7.62 -15.89
CA ALA A 82 -9.49 -7.77 -16.42
C ALA A 82 -8.44 -7.23 -15.43
N LEU A 83 -8.69 -6.06 -14.82
CA LEU A 83 -7.78 -5.50 -13.81
C LEU A 83 -7.57 -6.45 -12.62
N GLN A 84 -8.63 -7.14 -12.19
CA GLN A 84 -8.55 -8.10 -11.09
C GLN A 84 -7.93 -9.44 -11.54
N GLN A 85 -8.31 -9.96 -12.71
CA GLN A 85 -7.76 -11.22 -13.25
C GLN A 85 -6.25 -11.13 -13.53
N ASP A 86 -5.80 -9.99 -14.04
CA ASP A 86 -4.40 -9.76 -14.38
C ASP A 86 -3.56 -9.28 -13.17
N GLY A 87 -4.18 -9.12 -12.00
CA GLY A 87 -3.47 -8.80 -10.75
C GLY A 87 -3.16 -7.32 -10.52
N TRP A 88 -3.68 -6.39 -11.33
CA TRP A 88 -3.49 -4.94 -11.14
C TRP A 88 -4.16 -4.41 -9.87
N VAL A 89 -5.23 -5.08 -9.42
CA VAL A 89 -5.83 -4.88 -8.11
C VAL A 89 -6.06 -6.24 -7.45
N ALA A 90 -5.18 -6.62 -6.52
CA ALA A 90 -5.19 -7.97 -5.97
C ALA A 90 -4.69 -8.03 -4.51
N TRP A 91 -5.10 -9.09 -3.81
CA TRP A 91 -4.58 -9.39 -2.47
C TRP A 91 -3.23 -10.12 -2.58
N HIS A 92 -2.19 -9.52 -2.03
CA HIS A 92 -0.84 -10.10 -1.95
C HIS A 92 -0.53 -10.53 -0.52
N PRO A 93 -0.01 -11.75 -0.30
CA PRO A 93 0.58 -12.11 0.99
C PRO A 93 1.71 -11.14 1.33
N MET A 94 1.80 -10.71 2.59
CA MET A 94 2.93 -9.88 3.06
C MET A 94 4.30 -10.57 2.87
N ASP A 95 4.33 -11.90 2.82
CA ASP A 95 5.54 -12.68 2.53
C ASP A 95 5.99 -12.63 1.07
N SER A 96 5.13 -12.16 0.15
CA SER A 96 5.46 -12.05 -1.28
C SER A 96 6.31 -10.82 -1.61
N PHE A 97 6.48 -9.90 -0.66
CA PHE A 97 7.31 -8.71 -0.81
C PHE A 97 8.79 -9.07 -0.64
N MET A 98 9.67 -8.38 -1.36
CA MET A 98 11.08 -8.73 -1.42
C MET A 98 11.78 -8.45 -0.08
N GLU A 99 12.33 -9.48 0.55
CA GLU A 99 12.95 -9.39 1.87
C GLU A 99 14.17 -8.45 1.90
N SER A 100 14.92 -8.39 0.80
CA SER A 100 16.12 -7.55 0.66
C SER A 100 15.85 -6.11 0.19
N SER A 101 14.57 -5.73 0.04
CA SER A 101 14.19 -4.37 -0.36
C SER A 101 13.73 -3.56 0.85
N PHE A 102 14.03 -2.25 0.82
CA PHE A 102 13.36 -1.32 1.71
C PHE A 102 12.08 -0.77 1.06
N TYR A 103 11.07 -0.54 1.89
CA TYR A 103 9.80 0.07 1.53
C TYR A 103 9.53 1.30 2.40
N ASN A 104 9.05 2.36 1.78
CA ASN A 104 8.53 3.55 2.47
C ASN A 104 7.02 3.58 2.33
N LEU A 105 6.31 3.48 3.45
CA LEU A 105 4.87 3.63 3.50
C LEU A 105 4.52 5.07 3.84
N CYS A 106 3.84 5.76 2.94
CA CYS A 106 3.32 7.10 3.12
C CYS A 106 1.82 7.02 3.45
N LEU A 107 1.46 7.37 4.69
CA LEU A 107 0.13 7.29 5.26
C LEU A 107 -0.45 8.72 5.38
N PRO A 108 -1.29 9.19 4.45
CA PRO A 108 -1.93 10.50 4.55
C PRO A 108 -2.75 10.63 5.83
N GLN A 109 -2.62 11.75 6.53
CA GLN A 109 -3.34 12.06 7.77
C GLN A 109 -4.33 13.17 7.45
N TYR A 110 -5.61 12.84 7.31
CA TYR A 110 -6.65 13.83 7.13
C TYR A 110 -7.66 13.70 8.27
N ASN A 111 -8.07 14.84 8.83
CA ASN A 111 -9.12 14.85 9.83
C ASN A 111 -10.45 14.56 9.12
N ARG A 112 -11.11 13.44 9.46
CA ARG A 112 -12.54 13.29 9.17
C ARG A 112 -13.28 14.39 9.93
N ARG A 113 -13.68 15.45 9.23
CA ARG A 113 -14.66 16.41 9.73
C ARG A 113 -16.04 15.77 9.72
#